data_AF-A0A2P5GSW6-F1
#
_entry.id   AF-A0A2P5GSW6-F1
#
_cell.length_a   1.000
_cell.length_b   1.000
_cell.length_c   1.000
_cell.angle_alpha   90.00
_cell.angle_beta   90.00
_cell.angle_gamma   90.00
#
_symmetry.space_group_name_H-M   'P 1'
#
loop_
_entity.id
_entity.type
_entity.pdbx_description
1 polymer ?
#
loop_
_entity_poly.entity_id
_entity_poly.type
_entity_poly.pdbx_seq_one_letter_code
_entity_poly.pdbx_strand_id
1 'polypeptide(L)'
;MNTADLSKVLEEHKLWFESFREKGSRADLSGADLSGANLSDANLSGANLSDADLSGANLPDQTFVIIGERYFISITSGEYVRAGCQNHTAEEWRKYSKHEIAEMDGRSALKFYPRLLDIIDFYLGKGDRPEWVKDDFSEVS
;
A
#
# COMPACT_ATOMS: atom_id res chain seq x y z
N MET A 1 8.82 5.75 -18.05
CA MET A 1 9.14 4.34 -18.45
C MET A 1 8.58 4.13 -19.86
N ASN A 2 9.14 3.27 -20.71
CA ASN A 2 8.52 3.00 -22.02
C ASN A 2 7.44 1.90 -21.89
N THR A 3 6.58 1.76 -22.91
CA THR A 3 5.46 0.82 -22.88
C THR A 3 5.87 -0.65 -22.85
N ALA A 4 6.98 -1.01 -23.50
CA ALA A 4 7.47 -2.39 -23.50
C ALA A 4 8.00 -2.80 -22.12
N ASP A 5 8.73 -1.91 -21.46
CA ASP A 5 9.22 -2.11 -20.09
C ASP A 5 8.06 -2.25 -19.11
N LEU A 6 7.04 -1.38 -19.22
CA LEU A 6 5.84 -1.44 -18.39
C LEU A 6 5.10 -2.77 -18.57
N SER A 7 4.83 -3.18 -19.81
CA SER A 7 4.14 -4.45 -20.09
C SER A 7 4.91 -5.63 -19.50
N LYS A 8 6.23 -5.65 -19.63
CA LYS A 8 7.06 -6.71 -19.05
C LYS A 8 6.95 -6.77 -17.52
N VAL A 9 7.01 -5.62 -16.84
CA VAL A 9 6.84 -5.57 -15.38
C VAL A 9 5.47 -6.11 -14.96
N LEU A 10 4.41 -5.74 -15.68
CA LEU A 10 3.06 -6.21 -15.40
C LEU A 10 2.89 -7.72 -15.66
N GLU A 11 3.51 -8.25 -16.71
CA GLU A 11 3.52 -9.70 -17.01
C GLU A 11 4.27 -10.49 -15.93
N GLU A 12 5.46 -10.04 -15.52
CA GLU A 12 6.22 -10.66 -14.44
C GLU A 12 5.44 -10.63 -13.13
N HIS A 13 4.73 -9.53 -12.86
CA HIS A 13 3.91 -9.38 -11.67
C HIS A 13 2.66 -10.25 -11.68
N LYS A 14 2.01 -10.38 -12.83
CA LYS A 14 0.90 -11.29 -13.02
C LYS A 14 1.34 -12.73 -12.73
N LEU A 15 2.47 -13.16 -13.30
CA LEU A 15 3.05 -14.48 -13.02
C LEU A 15 3.38 -14.65 -11.54
N TRP A 16 3.94 -13.62 -10.90
CA TRP A 16 4.24 -13.62 -9.47
C TRP A 16 3.00 -13.83 -8.62
N PHE A 17 1.88 -13.21 -8.99
CA PHE A 17 0.63 -13.38 -8.27
C PHE A 17 -0.01 -14.75 -8.52
N GLU A 18 -0.12 -15.17 -9.79
CA GLU A 18 -0.76 -16.43 -10.20
C GLU A 18 0.01 -17.67 -9.75
N SER A 19 1.33 -17.55 -9.58
CA SER A 19 2.19 -18.64 -9.09
C SER A 19 2.32 -18.66 -7.57
N PHE A 20 1.49 -17.93 -6.83
CA PHE A 20 1.60 -17.82 -5.36
C PHE A 20 3.02 -17.42 -4.92
N ARG A 21 3.63 -16.47 -5.65
CA ARG A 21 4.97 -15.89 -5.38
C ARG A 21 6.13 -16.84 -5.69
N GLU A 22 5.92 -17.93 -6.42
CA GLU A 22 6.98 -18.86 -6.81
C GLU A 22 7.77 -18.43 -8.06
N LYS A 23 7.14 -17.70 -9.00
CA LYS A 23 7.72 -17.35 -10.31
C LYS A 23 7.40 -15.93 -10.72
N GLY A 24 8.34 -15.24 -11.34
CA GLY A 24 8.18 -13.83 -11.73
C GLY A 24 8.53 -12.88 -10.59
N SER A 25 8.24 -11.60 -10.79
CA SER A 25 8.69 -10.52 -9.92
C SER A 25 7.51 -9.66 -9.54
N ARG A 26 7.42 -9.30 -8.25
CA ARG A 26 6.47 -8.28 -7.81
C ARG A 26 6.76 -6.95 -8.54
N ALA A 27 5.72 -6.27 -9.02
CA ALA A 27 5.88 -5.01 -9.73
C ALA A 27 6.53 -3.94 -8.85
N ASP A 28 7.70 -3.47 -9.27
CA ASP A 28 8.30 -2.24 -8.79
C ASP A 28 8.17 -1.17 -9.86
N LEU A 29 7.28 -0.21 -9.60
CA LEU A 29 7.00 0.93 -10.46
C LEU A 29 7.43 2.23 -9.77
N SER A 30 8.29 2.14 -8.74
CA SER A 30 8.72 3.34 -8.03
C SER A 30 9.51 4.29 -8.92
N GLY A 31 9.23 5.58 -8.80
CA GLY A 31 9.82 6.63 -9.64
C GLY A 31 9.49 6.55 -11.13
N ALA A 32 8.60 5.64 -11.54
CA ALA A 32 8.27 5.47 -12.95
C ALA A 32 7.38 6.63 -13.44
N ASP A 33 7.72 7.18 -14.60
CA ASP A 33 6.77 7.98 -15.38
C ASP A 33 5.73 7.05 -16.01
N LEU A 34 4.51 7.12 -15.47
CA LEU A 34 3.29 6.42 -15.88
C LEU A 34 2.20 7.43 -16.29
N SER A 35 2.59 8.67 -16.61
CA SER A 35 1.65 9.72 -16.98
C SER A 35 0.83 9.30 -18.20
N GLY A 36 -0.50 9.45 -18.11
CA GLY A 36 -1.44 9.03 -19.14
C GLY A 36 -1.52 7.53 -19.42
N ALA A 37 -0.86 6.67 -18.64
CA ALA A 37 -0.88 5.22 -18.85
C ALA A 37 -2.28 4.63 -18.59
N ASN A 38 -2.68 3.66 -19.41
CA ASN A 38 -3.89 2.87 -19.14
C ASN A 38 -3.56 1.59 -18.36
N LEU A 39 -3.94 1.56 -17.09
CA LEU A 39 -3.72 0.47 -16.14
C LEU A 39 -5.03 -0.11 -15.59
N SER A 40 -6.20 0.21 -16.16
CA SER A 40 -7.51 -0.18 -15.58
C SER A 40 -7.68 -1.68 -15.35
N ASP A 41 -7.08 -2.50 -16.22
CA ASP A 41 -7.15 -3.96 -16.15
C ASP A 41 -5.88 -4.60 -15.55
N ALA A 42 -4.94 -3.78 -15.08
CA ALA A 42 -3.69 -4.27 -14.50
C ALA A 42 -3.94 -4.82 -13.08
N ASN A 43 -3.44 -6.01 -12.80
CA ASN A 43 -3.30 -6.45 -11.42
C ASN A 43 -2.12 -5.69 -10.80
N LEU A 44 -2.38 -4.78 -9.86
CA LEU A 44 -1.34 -4.03 -9.13
C LEU A 44 -1.24 -4.47 -7.66
N SER A 45 -1.67 -5.68 -7.32
CA SER A 45 -1.74 -6.18 -5.94
C SER A 45 -0.37 -6.14 -5.26
N GLY A 46 -0.22 -5.21 -4.33
CA GLY A 46 1.05 -4.90 -3.68
C GLY A 46 2.12 -4.24 -4.58
N ALA A 47 1.82 -3.75 -5.78
CA ALA A 47 2.83 -3.04 -6.57
C ALA A 47 3.42 -1.84 -5.80
N ASN A 48 4.71 -1.56 -5.98
CA ASN A 48 5.33 -0.36 -5.42
C ASN A 48 5.10 0.82 -6.36
N LEU A 49 4.29 1.80 -5.94
CA LEU A 49 3.99 3.02 -6.70
C LEU A 49 4.67 4.26 -6.11
N SER A 50 5.61 4.11 -5.18
CA SER A 50 6.28 5.25 -4.53
C SER A 50 6.96 6.16 -5.55
N ASP A 51 6.69 7.47 -5.46
CA ASP A 51 7.26 8.50 -6.34
C ASP A 51 6.95 8.34 -7.85
N ALA A 52 6.02 7.47 -8.24
CA ALA A 52 5.60 7.35 -9.63
C ALA A 52 4.79 8.58 -10.08
N ASP A 53 5.02 9.04 -11.31
CA ASP A 53 4.13 10.04 -11.92
C ASP A 53 2.90 9.34 -12.50
N LEU A 54 1.77 9.53 -11.83
CA LEU A 54 0.46 8.96 -12.19
C LEU A 54 -0.47 9.99 -12.82
N SER A 55 0.07 11.14 -13.25
CA SER A 55 -0.73 12.24 -13.81
C SER A 55 -1.53 11.78 -15.02
N GLY A 56 -2.87 11.79 -14.91
CA GLY A 56 -3.77 11.36 -15.97
C GLY A 56 -3.76 9.84 -16.26
N ALA A 57 -3.12 9.03 -15.42
CA ALA A 57 -3.17 7.58 -15.53
C ALA A 57 -4.56 7.03 -15.19
N ASN A 58 -5.00 6.01 -15.93
CA ASN A 58 -6.22 5.28 -15.63
C ASN A 58 -5.88 4.07 -14.75
N LEU A 59 -6.03 4.21 -13.44
CA LEU A 59 -5.68 3.17 -12.47
C LEU A 59 -6.78 2.09 -12.34
N PRO A 60 -6.44 0.87 -11.89
CA PRO A 60 -7.45 -0.12 -11.53
C PRO A 60 -8.36 0.41 -10.43
N ASP A 61 -9.59 -0.09 -10.41
CA ASP A 61 -10.52 0.17 -9.31
C ASP A 61 -9.88 -0.17 -7.96
N GLN A 62 -10.23 0.62 -6.94
CA GLN A 62 -9.71 0.46 -5.58
C GLN A 62 -8.18 0.57 -5.47
N THR A 63 -7.56 1.29 -6.40
CA THR A 63 -6.17 1.75 -6.29
C THR A 63 -6.13 3.22 -5.91
N PHE A 64 -5.48 3.54 -4.79
CA PHE A 64 -5.39 4.89 -4.26
C PHE A 64 -3.94 5.24 -3.94
N VAL A 65 -3.49 6.43 -4.31
CA VAL A 65 -2.22 7.00 -3.84
C VAL A 65 -2.54 8.19 -2.96
N ILE A 66 -2.08 8.13 -1.72
CA ILE A 66 -2.42 9.08 -0.65
C ILE A 66 -1.17 9.89 -0.35
N ILE A 67 -1.29 11.20 -0.58
CA ILE A 67 -0.20 12.17 -0.52
C ILE A 67 -0.39 13.07 0.71
N GLY A 68 0.70 13.64 1.22
CA GLY A 68 0.67 14.57 2.36
C GLY A 68 0.68 13.90 3.73
N GLU A 69 0.81 12.58 3.78
CA GLU A 69 1.00 11.81 5.01
C GLU A 69 2.48 11.69 5.37
N ARG A 70 2.76 11.23 6.61
CA ARG A 70 4.13 11.05 7.11
C ARG A 70 4.96 10.11 6.24
N TYR A 71 4.33 9.06 5.73
CA TYR A 71 4.91 8.11 4.81
C TYR A 71 4.14 8.14 3.51
N PHE A 72 4.81 7.77 2.41
CA PHE A 72 4.09 7.44 1.18
C PHE A 72 3.08 6.33 1.48
N ILE A 73 1.83 6.52 1.07
CA ILE A 73 0.79 5.51 1.22
C ILE A 73 0.16 5.23 -0.13
N SER A 74 0.04 3.94 -0.43
CA SER A 74 -0.79 3.48 -1.53
C SER A 74 -1.64 2.31 -1.10
N ILE A 75 -2.83 2.23 -1.66
CA ILE A 75 -3.73 1.08 -1.55
C ILE A 75 -3.84 0.50 -2.95
N THR A 76 -3.71 -0.82 -3.09
CA THR A 76 -3.91 -1.49 -4.38
C THR A 76 -4.82 -2.69 -4.25
N SER A 77 -5.65 -2.89 -5.28
CA SER A 77 -6.61 -4.00 -5.36
C SER A 77 -7.60 -4.08 -4.19
N GLY A 78 -7.83 -2.97 -3.47
CA GLY A 78 -8.71 -2.95 -2.30
C GLY A 78 -8.21 -3.74 -1.07
N GLU A 79 -6.98 -4.25 -1.09
CA GLU A 79 -6.49 -5.18 -0.08
C GLU A 79 -5.12 -4.78 0.45
N TYR A 80 -4.18 -4.46 -0.43
CA TYR A 80 -2.79 -4.19 -0.06
C TYR A 80 -2.61 -2.74 0.28
N VAL A 81 -1.96 -2.47 1.41
CA VAL A 81 -1.67 -1.12 1.90
C VAL A 81 -0.16 -1.00 2.08
N ARG A 82 0.42 -0.06 1.35
CA ARG A 82 1.82 0.36 1.51
C ARG A 82 1.87 1.55 2.46
N ALA A 83 2.83 1.52 3.38
CA ALA A 83 3.21 2.66 4.21
C ALA A 83 4.74 2.73 4.27
N GLY A 84 5.33 3.66 3.51
CA GLY A 84 6.77 3.75 3.31
C GLY A 84 7.33 2.48 2.67
N CYS A 85 8.29 1.83 3.33
CA CYS A 85 8.89 0.58 2.85
C CYS A 85 8.05 -0.68 3.17
N GLN A 86 7.03 -0.56 4.02
CA GLN A 86 6.21 -1.68 4.45
C GLN A 86 5.01 -1.86 3.53
N ASN A 87 4.68 -3.10 3.18
CA ASN A 87 3.49 -3.38 2.42
C ASN A 87 2.85 -4.70 2.86
N HIS A 88 1.66 -4.57 3.44
CA HIS A 88 0.90 -5.67 4.01
C HIS A 88 -0.57 -5.49 3.63
N THR A 89 -1.37 -6.53 3.77
CA THR A 89 -2.82 -6.43 3.61
C THR A 89 -3.41 -5.57 4.71
N ALA A 90 -4.58 -4.98 4.45
CA ALA A 90 -5.34 -4.24 5.46
C ALA A 90 -5.62 -5.08 6.71
N GLU A 91 -5.86 -6.39 6.54
CA GLU A 91 -6.07 -7.30 7.66
C GLU A 91 -4.82 -7.53 8.50
N GLU A 92 -3.65 -7.67 7.88
CA GLU A 92 -2.37 -7.79 8.58
C GLU A 92 -2.06 -6.51 9.35
N TRP A 93 -2.26 -5.35 8.71
CA TRP A 93 -2.12 -4.05 9.36
C TRP A 93 -3.01 -3.89 10.59
N ARG A 94 -4.15 -4.58 10.67
CA ARG A 94 -5.06 -4.53 11.83
C ARG A 94 -4.66 -5.47 12.97
N LYS A 95 -3.69 -6.34 12.74
CA LYS A 95 -3.28 -7.40 13.68
C LYS A 95 -1.90 -7.16 14.30
N TYR A 96 -1.11 -6.21 13.78
CA TYR A 96 0.23 -5.96 14.31
C TYR A 96 0.21 -5.51 15.77
N SER A 97 1.14 -6.09 16.52
CA SER A 97 1.48 -5.72 17.87
C SER A 97 2.26 -4.41 17.90
N LYS A 98 2.28 -3.77 19.08
CA LYS A 98 3.10 -2.57 19.33
C LYS A 98 4.58 -2.81 19.04
N HIS A 99 5.08 -4.02 19.29
CA HIS A 99 6.48 -4.36 19.06
C HIS A 99 6.80 -4.41 17.56
N GLU A 100 6.00 -5.13 16.76
CA GLU A 100 6.22 -5.24 15.31
C GLU A 100 6.18 -3.88 14.62
N ILE A 101 5.24 -3.01 15.01
CA ILE A 101 5.20 -1.63 14.49
C ILE A 101 6.44 -0.83 14.91
N ALA A 102 6.92 -1.01 16.14
CA ALA A 102 8.15 -0.36 16.59
C ALA A 102 9.39 -0.87 15.86
N GLU A 103 9.42 -2.12 15.40
CA GLU A 103 10.53 -2.66 14.60
C GLU A 103 10.59 -2.06 13.19
N MET A 104 9.47 -1.55 12.65
CA MET A 104 9.42 -0.96 11.30
C MET A 104 10.16 0.38 11.19
N ASP A 105 9.88 1.32 12.11
CA ASP A 105 10.51 2.65 12.16
C ASP A 105 10.44 3.29 13.56
N GLY A 106 10.48 2.46 14.61
CA GLY A 106 10.53 2.90 16.00
C GLY A 106 9.34 3.76 16.43
N ARG A 107 9.65 4.84 17.15
CA ARG A 107 8.63 5.77 17.68
C ARG A 107 7.85 6.50 16.59
N SER A 108 8.45 6.66 15.41
CA SER A 108 7.84 7.32 14.26
C SER A 108 6.66 6.51 13.73
N ALA A 109 6.88 5.20 13.51
CA ALA A 109 5.84 4.27 13.11
C ALA A 109 4.74 4.18 14.17
N LEU A 110 5.11 4.02 15.44
CA LEU A 110 4.15 3.94 16.55
C LEU A 110 3.19 5.13 16.61
N LYS A 111 3.70 6.36 16.47
CA LYS A 111 2.87 7.58 16.47
C LYS A 111 1.97 7.70 15.25
N PHE A 112 2.42 7.16 14.11
CA PHE A 112 1.69 7.25 12.85
C PHE A 112 0.65 6.13 12.70
N TYR A 113 0.86 4.99 13.33
CA TYR A 113 0.04 3.80 13.15
C TYR A 113 -1.47 4.00 13.39
N PRO A 114 -1.94 4.76 14.41
CA PRO A 114 -3.36 5.06 14.54
C PRO A 114 -3.93 5.79 13.31
N ARG A 115 -3.18 6.76 12.76
CA ARG A 115 -3.54 7.48 11.53
C ARG A 115 -3.57 6.56 10.32
N LEU A 116 -2.63 5.61 10.22
CA LEU A 116 -2.65 4.58 9.17
C LEU A 116 -3.94 3.76 9.23
N LEU A 117 -4.36 3.31 10.43
CA LEU A 117 -5.61 2.58 10.59
C LEU A 117 -6.85 3.41 10.25
N ASP A 118 -6.85 4.72 10.53
CA ASP A 118 -7.93 5.62 10.10
C ASP A 118 -8.05 5.72 8.58
N ILE A 119 -6.91 5.79 7.88
CA ILE A 119 -6.85 5.81 6.42
C ILE A 119 -7.39 4.49 5.85
N ILE A 120 -6.95 3.36 6.41
CA ILE A 120 -7.45 2.04 6.01
C ILE A 120 -8.97 1.96 6.23
N ASP A 121 -9.49 2.41 7.36
CA ASP A 121 -10.93 2.42 7.65
C ASP A 121 -11.72 3.29 6.65
N PHE A 122 -11.15 4.42 6.23
CA PHE A 122 -11.81 5.34 5.30
C PHE A 122 -11.95 4.74 3.90
N TYR A 123 -10.89 4.13 3.36
CA TYR A 123 -10.88 3.61 1.99
C TYR A 123 -11.38 2.18 1.87
N LEU A 124 -11.10 1.32 2.85
CA LEU A 124 -11.37 -0.12 2.80
C LEU A 124 -12.47 -0.56 3.77
N GLY A 125 -13.08 0.39 4.48
CA GLY A 125 -14.12 0.12 5.46
C GLY A 125 -13.57 -0.23 6.85
N LYS A 126 -14.42 -0.04 7.86
CA LYS A 126 -14.06 -0.30 9.26
C LYS A 126 -13.81 -1.79 9.48
N GLY A 127 -12.80 -2.07 10.29
CA GLY A 127 -12.49 -3.41 10.78
C GLY A 127 -11.91 -3.39 12.18
N ASP A 128 -11.51 -4.56 12.66
CA ASP A 128 -10.88 -4.66 13.98
C ASP A 128 -9.59 -3.83 14.04
N ARG A 129 -9.27 -3.37 15.24
CA ARG A 129 -8.03 -2.64 15.54
C ARG A 129 -7.36 -3.29 16.75
N PRO A 130 -6.01 -3.29 16.83
CA PRO A 130 -5.31 -3.83 17.99
C PRO A 130 -5.72 -3.10 19.28
N GLU A 131 -5.84 -3.85 20.37
CA GLU A 131 -6.26 -3.31 21.68
C GLU A 131 -5.36 -2.17 22.15
N TRP A 132 -4.04 -2.31 21.95
CA TRP A 132 -3.05 -1.31 22.36
C TRP A 132 -3.19 0.06 21.67
N VAL A 133 -3.96 0.15 20.58
CA VAL A 133 -4.27 1.42 19.90
C VAL A 133 -5.54 2.06 20.46
N LYS A 134 -6.46 1.27 21.02
CA LYS A 134 -7.75 1.76 21.56
C LYS A 134 -7.55 2.52 22.88
N ASP A 135 -6.55 2.16 23.67
CA ASP A 135 -6.29 2.76 24.98
C ASP A 135 -5.80 4.21 24.93
N ASP A 136 -5.20 4.66 23.83
CA ASP A 136 -4.62 6.01 23.68
C ASP A 136 -5.68 7.13 23.52
N PHE A 137 -6.95 6.76 23.31
CA PHE A 137 -8.08 7.72 23.27
C PHE A 137 -8.73 7.96 24.64
N SER A 138 -8.24 7.32 25.71
CA SER A 138 -8.79 7.45 27.07
C SER A 138 -8.17 8.56 27.93
N GLU A 139 -7.10 9.24 27.47
CA GLU A 139 -6.42 10.33 28.20
C GLU A 139 -6.62 11.73 27.58
N VAL A 140 -7.83 12.04 27.14
CA VAL A 140 -8.26 13.43 26.96
C VAL A 140 -9.60 13.64 27.66
N SER A 141 -9.52 13.74 28.99
CA SER A 141 -10.57 14.25 29.88
C SER A 141 -10.19 15.63 30.40
#